data_AF-A0A949AG76-F1
#
_entry.id   AF-A0A949AG76-F1
#
_cell.length_a   1.000
_cell.length_b   1.000
_cell.length_c   1.000
_cell.angle_alpha   90.00
_cell.angle_beta   90.00
_cell.angle_gamma   90.00
#
_symmetry.space_group_name_H-M   'P 1'
#
loop_
_entity.id
_entity.type
_entity.pdbx_description
1 polymer ?
#
loop_
_entity_poly.entity_id
_entity_poly.type
_entity_poly.pdbx_seq_one_letter_code
_entity_poly.pdbx_strand_id
1 'polypeptide(L)'
;MAGNKFFLSVVTIAHNEEKRIEDCLKSTQGWADEHIVVDDFSADRTVELARKYTDKVFQRRMDIEGVHRNWAYQKAKNEWVLSLDADEAVTEGLKKEIAEAISQESEFNAYSIPLRTYIGDYWVRHGGWYPAGKLRLFKKSKFKYEEVGVHP
;
A
#
# COMPACT_ATOMS: atom_id res chain seq x y z
N MET A 1 -14.67 -22.62 17.26
CA MET A 1 -13.53 -21.74 17.61
C MET A 1 -13.55 -20.59 16.63
N ALA A 2 -13.79 -19.37 17.10
CA ALA A 2 -13.71 -18.20 16.23
C ALA A 2 -12.23 -18.06 15.83
N GLY A 3 -11.91 -18.35 14.56
CA GLY A 3 -10.55 -18.16 14.04
C GLY A 3 -10.15 -16.71 14.25
N ASN A 4 -8.92 -16.47 14.71
CA ASN A 4 -8.38 -15.12 14.86
C ASN A 4 -8.43 -14.45 13.49
N LYS A 5 -9.38 -13.52 13.30
CA LYS A 5 -9.38 -12.65 12.12
C LYS A 5 -8.23 -11.68 12.29
N PHE A 6 -7.20 -11.82 11.46
CA PHE A 6 -6.14 -10.82 11.41
C PHE A 6 -6.65 -9.58 10.67
N PHE A 7 -6.35 -8.41 11.22
CA PHE A 7 -6.76 -7.13 10.66
C PHE A 7 -5.69 -6.59 9.73
N LEU A 8 -6.12 -5.98 8.62
CA LEU A 8 -5.24 -5.40 7.62
C LEU A 8 -5.29 -3.86 7.66
N SER A 9 -4.11 -3.23 7.70
CA SER A 9 -3.97 -1.80 7.42
C SER A 9 -3.43 -1.59 6.02
N VAL A 10 -4.06 -0.73 5.23
CA VAL A 10 -3.54 -0.26 3.94
C VAL A 10 -2.88 1.08 4.17
N VAL A 11 -1.61 1.20 3.79
CA VAL A 11 -0.84 2.44 3.89
C VAL A 11 -0.51 2.89 2.47
N THR A 12 -1.09 4.01 2.07
CA THR A 12 -0.91 4.61 0.74
C THR A 12 -0.01 5.84 0.83
N ILE A 13 1.04 5.88 0.02
CA ILE A 13 1.89 7.08 -0.15
C ILE A 13 1.45 7.82 -1.41
N ALA A 14 1.31 9.14 -1.35
CA ALA A 14 0.77 9.94 -2.45
C ALA A 14 1.51 11.27 -2.66
N HIS A 15 1.59 11.72 -3.92
CA HIS A 15 2.03 13.07 -4.30
C HIS A 15 1.45 13.43 -5.67
N ASN A 16 0.51 14.39 -5.71
CA ASN A 16 -0.20 14.84 -6.91
C ASN A 16 -0.87 13.72 -7.74
N GLU A 17 -1.67 12.91 -7.06
CA GLU A 17 -2.36 11.74 -7.60
C GLU A 17 -3.89 11.91 -7.65
N GLU A 18 -4.42 13.11 -7.87
CA GLU A 18 -5.88 13.36 -7.86
C GLU A 18 -6.65 12.51 -8.88
N LYS A 19 -5.98 12.04 -9.93
CA LYS A 19 -6.56 11.19 -10.98
C LYS A 19 -6.57 9.69 -10.65
N ARG A 20 -5.80 9.26 -9.65
CA ARG A 20 -5.57 7.83 -9.34
C ARG A 20 -5.95 7.45 -7.92
N ILE A 21 -5.77 8.36 -6.96
CA ILE A 21 -5.92 8.08 -5.53
C ILE A 21 -7.28 7.48 -5.16
N GLU A 22 -8.36 7.91 -5.82
CA GLU A 22 -9.68 7.35 -5.56
C GLU A 22 -9.79 5.90 -6.01
N ASP A 23 -9.21 5.52 -7.15
CA ASP A 23 -9.24 4.14 -7.64
C ASP A 23 -8.38 3.22 -6.76
N CYS A 24 -7.23 3.73 -6.31
CA CYS A 24 -6.37 3.06 -5.33
C CYS A 24 -7.15 2.73 -4.04
N LEU A 25 -7.78 3.74 -3.42
CA LEU A 25 -8.51 3.58 -2.17
C LEU A 25 -9.78 2.73 -2.34
N LYS A 26 -10.54 2.93 -3.44
CA LYS A 26 -11.70 2.10 -3.78
C LYS A 26 -11.34 0.62 -3.90
N SER A 27 -10.18 0.28 -4.47
CA SER A 27 -9.75 -1.11 -4.66
C SER A 27 -9.57 -1.87 -3.34
N THR A 28 -9.34 -1.15 -2.24
CA THR A 28 -9.17 -1.73 -0.89
C THR A 28 -10.35 -1.46 0.04
N GLN A 29 -11.32 -0.66 -0.40
CA GLN A 29 -12.47 -0.26 0.42
C GLN A 29 -13.40 -1.44 0.71
N GLY A 30 -13.91 -1.51 1.93
CA GLY A 30 -14.89 -2.50 2.36
C GLY A 30 -14.31 -3.88 2.70
N TRP A 31 -12.99 -4.09 2.56
CA TRP A 31 -12.34 -5.34 3.00
C TRP A 31 -11.03 -5.14 3.76
N ALA A 32 -10.33 -4.02 3.61
CA ALA A 32 -9.31 -3.60 4.56
C ALA A 32 -9.98 -3.02 5.83
N ASP A 33 -9.35 -3.22 7.00
CA ASP A 33 -9.89 -2.78 8.29
C ASP A 33 -9.37 -1.40 8.73
N GLU A 34 -8.42 -0.84 7.98
CA GLU A 34 -7.86 0.48 8.16
C GLU A 34 -7.21 1.00 6.88
N HIS A 35 -7.43 2.27 6.59
CA HIS A 35 -6.76 3.01 5.52
C HIS A 35 -6.01 4.18 6.10
N ILE A 36 -4.76 4.35 5.69
CA ILE A 36 -3.89 5.47 6.04
C ILE A 36 -3.34 6.03 4.74
N VAL A 37 -3.43 7.35 4.59
CA VAL A 37 -2.80 8.06 3.48
C VAL A 37 -1.72 8.98 4.04
N VAL A 38 -0.52 8.88 3.50
CA VAL A 38 0.56 9.84 3.77
C VAL A 38 0.87 10.58 2.48
N ASP A 39 0.58 11.87 2.50
CA ASP A 39 0.69 12.77 1.37
C ASP A 39 1.97 13.62 1.48
N ASP A 40 2.75 13.68 0.41
CA ASP A 40 3.94 14.51 0.30
C ASP A 40 3.60 15.94 -0.15
N PHE A 41 2.70 16.59 0.58
CA PHE A 41 2.24 17.95 0.29
C PHE A 41 1.82 18.15 -1.16
N SER A 42 0.84 17.37 -1.61
CA SER A 42 0.23 17.57 -2.93
C SER A 42 -0.32 18.99 -3.07
N ALA A 43 -0.19 19.55 -4.27
CA ALA A 43 -0.74 20.86 -4.63
C ALA A 43 -2.09 20.73 -5.36
N ASP A 44 -2.48 19.51 -5.74
CA ASP A 44 -3.74 19.17 -6.39
C ASP A 44 -4.79 18.71 -5.36
N ARG A 45 -5.88 18.08 -5.84
CA ARG A 45 -6.97 17.63 -4.97
C ARG A 45 -6.72 16.30 -4.27
N THR A 46 -5.52 15.73 -4.32
CA THR A 46 -5.20 14.40 -3.74
C THR A 46 -5.67 14.24 -2.29
N VAL A 47 -5.34 15.20 -1.43
CA VAL A 47 -5.71 15.17 0.01
C VAL A 47 -7.22 15.29 0.19
N GLU A 48 -7.88 16.16 -0.57
CA GLU A 48 -9.34 16.34 -0.53
C GLU A 48 -10.05 15.03 -0.89
N LEU A 49 -9.59 14.35 -1.94
CA LEU A 49 -10.15 13.10 -2.43
C LEU A 49 -9.89 11.95 -1.45
N ALA A 50 -8.68 11.84 -0.90
CA ALA A 50 -8.32 10.82 0.08
C ALA A 50 -9.19 10.88 1.35
N ARG A 51 -9.51 12.10 1.83
CA ARG A 51 -10.35 12.31 3.02
C ARG A 51 -11.78 11.78 2.90
N LYS A 52 -12.25 11.49 1.68
CA LYS A 52 -13.56 10.84 1.48
C LYS A 52 -13.58 9.37 1.91
N TYR A 53 -12.40 8.74 2.01
CA TYR A 53 -12.26 7.30 2.28
C TYR A 53 -11.75 7.01 3.69
N THR A 54 -10.99 7.94 4.29
CA THR A 54 -10.43 7.79 5.63
C THR A 54 -10.16 9.14 6.28
N ASP A 55 -10.33 9.22 7.60
CA ASP A 55 -9.91 10.38 8.40
C ASP A 55 -8.39 10.38 8.69
N LYS A 56 -7.70 9.26 8.43
CA LYS A 56 -6.26 9.11 8.67
C LYS A 56 -5.42 9.56 7.48
N VAL A 57 -5.53 10.84 7.15
CA VAL A 57 -4.71 11.49 6.13
C VAL A 57 -3.66 12.36 6.82
N PHE A 58 -2.40 12.01 6.62
CA PHE A 58 -1.24 12.73 7.16
C PHE A 58 -0.49 13.40 6.04
N GLN A 59 0.14 14.55 6.33
CA GLN A 59 1.06 15.19 5.41
C GLN A 59 2.47 15.18 5.99
N ARG A 60 3.45 14.75 5.20
CA ARG A 60 4.86 14.73 5.58
C ARG A 60 5.69 14.88 4.31
N ARG A 61 6.68 15.78 4.32
CA ARG A 61 7.62 15.90 3.20
C ARG A 61 8.40 14.59 3.03
N MET A 62 8.49 14.04 1.82
CA MET A 62 9.39 12.91 1.57
C MET A 62 10.83 13.41 1.47
N ASP A 63 11.65 12.97 2.40
CA ASP A 63 13.09 13.21 2.47
C ASP A 63 13.85 12.03 1.91
N ILE A 64 13.78 10.88 2.60
CA ILE A 64 14.32 9.60 2.17
C ILE A 64 13.14 8.63 2.10
N GLU A 65 12.99 7.92 0.98
CA GLU A 65 11.84 7.03 0.75
C GLU A 65 11.68 6.02 1.90
N GLY A 66 12.76 5.34 2.29
CA GLY A 66 12.73 4.38 3.38
C GLY A 66 12.29 4.98 4.71
N VAL A 67 12.79 6.18 5.05
CA VAL A 67 12.39 6.91 6.28
C VAL A 67 10.91 7.28 6.21
N HIS A 68 10.46 7.79 5.07
CA HIS A 68 9.08 8.20 4.87
C HIS A 68 8.11 7.02 4.96
N ARG A 69 8.42 5.90 4.29
CA ARG A 69 7.63 4.66 4.34
C ARG A 69 7.62 4.06 5.74
N ASN A 70 8.77 3.97 6.40
CA ASN A 70 8.84 3.46 7.78
C ASN A 70 7.97 4.30 8.73
N TRP A 71 8.05 5.63 8.65
CA TRP A 71 7.22 6.53 9.44
C TRP A 71 5.72 6.34 9.15
N ALA A 72 5.35 6.16 7.88
CA ALA A 72 3.98 5.91 7.46
C ALA A 72 3.45 4.58 8.05
N TYR A 73 4.25 3.50 8.00
CA TYR A 73 3.86 2.20 8.55
C TYR A 73 3.65 2.22 10.07
N GLN A 74 4.35 3.09 10.81
CA GLN A 74 4.12 3.26 12.25
C GLN A 74 2.75 3.89 12.57
N LYS A 75 2.03 4.47 11.59
CA LYS A 75 0.65 4.96 11.77
C LYS A 75 -0.38 3.83 11.75
N ALA A 76 -0.02 2.66 11.22
CA ALA A 76 -0.88 1.49 11.17
C ALA A 76 -1.16 0.98 12.58
N LYS A 77 -2.44 0.77 12.91
CA LYS A 77 -2.85 0.16 14.18
C LYS A 77 -2.67 -1.37 14.12
N ASN A 78 -2.95 -1.99 12.97
CA ASN A 78 -2.89 -3.44 12.83
C ASN A 78 -1.46 -3.92 12.55
N GLU A 79 -1.24 -5.23 12.70
CA GLU A 79 0.08 -5.84 12.50
C GLU A 79 0.39 -6.05 11.02
N TRP A 80 -0.57 -6.52 10.23
CA TRP A 80 -0.42 -6.63 8.79
C TRP A 80 -0.61 -5.28 8.12
N VAL A 81 0.33 -4.95 7.24
CA VAL A 81 0.35 -3.75 6.41
C VAL A 81 0.46 -4.15 4.96
N LEU A 82 -0.46 -3.64 4.14
CA LEU A 82 -0.33 -3.57 2.69
C LEU A 82 0.12 -2.16 2.32
N SER A 83 1.35 -2.04 1.82
CA SER A 83 1.90 -0.80 1.29
C SER A 83 1.47 -0.63 -0.17
N LEU A 84 0.91 0.52 -0.51
CA LEU A 84 0.54 0.87 -1.88
C LEU A 84 1.09 2.25 -2.24
N ASP A 85 1.47 2.40 -3.50
CA ASP A 85 1.62 3.73 -4.09
C ASP A 85 0.24 4.18 -4.62
N ALA A 86 -0.02 5.49 -4.65
CA ALA A 86 -1.35 6.04 -4.97
C ALA A 86 -1.82 5.82 -6.42
N ASP A 87 -0.92 5.39 -7.30
CA ASP A 87 -1.20 4.99 -8.69
C ASP A 87 -1.43 3.47 -8.86
N GLU A 88 -1.36 2.69 -7.77
CA GLU A 88 -1.60 1.25 -7.75
C GLU A 88 -3.04 0.92 -7.31
N ALA A 89 -3.61 -0.17 -7.84
CA ALA A 89 -4.91 -0.68 -7.43
C ALA A 89 -4.89 -2.21 -7.25
N VAL A 90 -5.56 -2.69 -6.20
CA VAL A 90 -5.64 -4.12 -5.89
C VAL A 90 -6.70 -4.80 -6.76
N THR A 91 -6.31 -5.87 -7.45
CA THR A 91 -7.25 -6.69 -8.22
C THR A 91 -8.08 -7.60 -7.31
N GLU A 92 -9.28 -8.00 -7.73
CA GLU A 92 -10.10 -8.95 -6.97
C GLU A 92 -9.40 -10.30 -6.73
N GLY A 93 -8.53 -10.74 -7.64
CA GLY A 93 -7.71 -11.95 -7.44
C GLY A 93 -6.72 -11.76 -6.29
N LEU A 94 -5.96 -10.68 -6.31
CA LEU A 94 -4.99 -10.36 -5.26
C LEU A 94 -5.67 -10.16 -3.90
N LYS A 95 -6.85 -9.53 -3.86
CA LYS A 95 -7.65 -9.41 -2.63
C LYS A 95 -7.94 -10.77 -1.99
N LYS A 96 -8.35 -11.77 -2.79
CA LYS A 96 -8.61 -13.14 -2.29
C LYS A 96 -7.34 -13.78 -1.76
N GLU A 97 -6.23 -13.66 -2.49
CA GLU A 97 -4.93 -14.18 -2.08
C GLU A 97 -4.44 -13.54 -0.76
N ILE A 98 -4.59 -12.22 -0.60
CA ILE A 98 -4.23 -11.51 0.63
C ILE A 98 -5.11 -11.99 1.79
N ALA A 99 -6.44 -12.05 1.58
CA ALA A 99 -7.37 -12.47 2.62
C ALA A 99 -7.06 -13.90 3.10
N GLU A 100 -6.73 -14.81 2.18
CA GLU A 100 -6.32 -16.18 2.51
C GLU A 100 -4.98 -16.19 3.26
N ALA A 101 -3.96 -15.50 2.73
CA ALA A 101 -2.60 -15.46 3.28
C ALA A 101 -2.52 -14.94 4.72
N ILE A 102 -3.44 -14.03 5.10
CA ILE A 102 -3.50 -13.47 6.46
C ILE A 102 -4.63 -14.06 7.30
N SER A 103 -5.42 -15.01 6.80
CA SER A 103 -6.59 -15.54 7.52
C SER A 103 -6.24 -16.39 8.74
N GLN A 104 -5.00 -16.87 8.82
CA GLN A 104 -4.50 -17.75 9.87
C GLN A 104 -3.11 -17.32 10.32
N GLU A 105 -2.63 -17.91 11.41
CA GLU A 105 -1.24 -17.75 11.84
C GLU A 105 -0.32 -18.16 10.68
N SER A 106 0.37 -17.18 10.10
CA SER A 106 1.33 -17.43 9.03
C SER A 106 2.74 -17.50 9.59
N GLU A 107 3.46 -18.55 9.22
CA GLU A 107 4.91 -18.68 9.44
C GLU A 107 5.68 -17.60 8.67
N PHE A 108 5.08 -17.04 7.62
CA PHE A 108 5.65 -15.96 6.84
C PHE A 108 5.36 -14.60 7.48
N ASN A 109 6.34 -13.70 7.35
CA ASN A 109 6.25 -12.34 7.88
C ASN A 109 6.05 -11.29 6.78
N ALA A 110 6.23 -11.66 5.52
CA ALA A 110 6.07 -10.77 4.37
C ALA A 110 5.82 -11.57 3.08
N TYR A 111 5.21 -10.90 2.10
CA TYR A 111 4.91 -11.43 0.78
C TYR A 111 5.29 -10.40 -0.29
N SER A 112 5.91 -10.90 -1.36
CA SER A 112 6.16 -10.15 -2.58
C SER A 112 4.96 -10.25 -3.52
N ILE A 113 4.49 -9.11 -4.00
CA ILE A 113 3.32 -9.00 -4.87
C ILE A 113 3.78 -8.56 -6.26
N PRO A 114 3.43 -9.29 -7.34
CA PRO A 114 3.68 -8.87 -8.72
C PRO A 114 2.95 -7.58 -9.09
N LEU A 115 3.63 -6.67 -9.80
CA LEU A 115 3.01 -5.44 -10.31
C LEU A 115 2.65 -5.58 -11.79
N ARG A 116 1.41 -5.24 -12.14
CA ARG A 116 1.02 -5.07 -13.55
C ARG A 116 1.23 -3.63 -13.95
N THR A 117 2.30 -3.38 -14.72
CA THR A 117 2.61 -2.03 -15.19
C THR A 117 1.98 -1.76 -16.54
N TYR A 118 1.29 -0.62 -16.66
CA TYR A 118 0.60 -0.20 -17.87
C TYR A 118 1.25 1.05 -18.46
N ILE A 119 1.45 1.05 -19.78
CA ILE A 119 1.81 2.25 -20.57
C ILE A 119 0.58 2.61 -21.40
N GLY A 120 -0.14 3.65 -20.98
CA GLY A 120 -1.52 3.86 -21.46
C GLY A 120 -2.38 2.64 -21.12
N ASP A 121 -3.01 2.05 -22.14
CA ASP A 121 -3.84 0.85 -21.98
C ASP A 121 -3.06 -0.47 -22.21
N TYR A 122 -1.77 -0.37 -22.54
CA TYR A 122 -0.94 -1.53 -22.84
C TYR A 122 -0.29 -2.09 -21.58
N TRP A 123 -0.65 -3.31 -21.19
CA TRP A 123 0.01 -4.04 -20.11
C TRP A 123 1.35 -4.61 -20.57
N VAL A 124 2.44 -4.12 -19.98
CA VAL A 124 3.80 -4.60 -20.26
C VAL A 124 4.05 -5.91 -19.50
N ARG A 125 4.20 -7.00 -20.25
CA ARG A 125 4.36 -8.37 -19.69
C ARG A 125 5.78 -8.92 -19.75
N HIS A 126 6.62 -8.39 -20.63
CA HIS A 126 7.93 -8.95 -20.95
C HIS A 126 9.06 -7.98 -20.58
N GLY A 127 10.31 -8.37 -20.84
CA GLY A 127 11.48 -7.52 -20.57
C GLY A 127 11.80 -7.33 -19.10
N GLY A 128 11.36 -8.26 -18.23
CA GLY A 128 11.61 -8.20 -16.79
C GLY A 128 10.62 -7.37 -15.99
N TRP A 129 9.58 -6.79 -16.61
CA TRP A 129 8.57 -5.97 -15.94
C TRP A 129 7.49 -6.77 -15.20
N TYR A 130 7.28 -8.02 -15.60
CA TYR A 130 6.36 -8.94 -14.93
C TYR A 130 7.02 -10.33 -14.84
N PRO A 131 6.93 -11.03 -13.69
CA PRO A 131 6.17 -10.66 -12.50
C PRO A 131 6.81 -9.61 -11.57
N ALA A 132 8.12 -9.32 -11.68
CA ALA A 132 8.85 -8.25 -10.96
C ALA A 132 8.29 -7.87 -9.57
N GLY A 133 8.16 -8.85 -8.68
CA GLY A 133 7.44 -8.67 -7.42
C GLY A 133 8.13 -7.69 -6.48
N LYS A 134 7.34 -6.83 -5.83
CA LYS A 134 7.80 -5.95 -4.74
C LYS A 134 7.25 -6.46 -3.41
N LEU A 135 8.05 -6.37 -2.34
CA LEU A 135 7.59 -6.67 -0.99
C LEU A 135 6.58 -5.58 -0.57
N ARG A 136 5.30 -5.93 -0.53
CA ARG A 136 4.21 -4.97 -0.31
C ARG A 136 3.27 -5.35 0.84
N LEU A 137 3.14 -6.65 1.16
CA LEU A 137 2.36 -7.13 2.30
C LEU A 137 3.31 -7.67 3.37
N PHE A 138 3.24 -7.16 4.60
CA PHE A 138 4.16 -7.55 5.67
C PHE A 138 3.61 -7.29 7.07
N LYS A 139 4.17 -8.00 8.06
CA LYS A 139 4.00 -7.70 9.48
C LYS A 139 4.89 -6.51 9.84
N LYS A 140 4.31 -5.40 10.28
CA LYS A 140 5.06 -4.16 10.57
C LYS A 140 6.13 -4.33 11.64
N SER A 141 5.99 -5.29 12.57
CA SER A 141 7.01 -5.57 13.59
C SER A 141 8.22 -6.35 13.05
N LYS A 142 8.14 -6.86 11.83
CA LYS A 142 9.17 -7.74 11.22
C LYS A 142 9.81 -7.16 9.96
N PHE A 143 9.37 -5.98 9.54
CA PHE A 143 9.83 -5.35 8.30
C PHE A 143 10.17 -3.88 8.53
N LYS A 144 11.27 -3.44 7.93
CA LYS A 144 11.73 -2.06 7.92
C LYS A 144 12.46 -1.82 6.60
N TYR A 145 12.14 -0.73 5.89
CA TYR A 145 12.96 -0.29 4.76
C TYR A 145 14.32 0.18 5.26
N GLU A 146 15.36 -0.05 4.46
CA GLU A 146 16.63 0.62 4.66
C GLU A 146 16.44 2.14 4.52
N GLU A 147 17.01 2.89 5.44
CA GLU A 147 16.88 4.35 5.52
C GLU A 147 18.04 5.02 4.77
N VAL A 148 18.25 4.60 3.53
CA VAL A 148 19.32 5.07 2.65
C VAL A 148 18.73 5.83 1.46
N GLY A 149 19.46 6.83 0.96
CA GLY A 149 19.08 7.56 -0.24
C GLY A 149 19.19 6.65 -1.47
N VAL A 150 18.05 6.23 -2.02
CA VAL A 150 17.96 5.39 -3.24
C VAL A 150 17.50 6.17 -4.47
N HIS A 151 17.05 7.40 -4.26
CA HIS A 151 16.69 8.34 -5.31
C HIS A 151 17.68 9.51 -5.30
N PRO A 152 18.17 9.96 -6.47
CA PRO A 152 19.11 11.07 -6.59
C PRO A 152 18.48 12.43 -6.22
#